data_AF-A0A0H2M8M3-F1
#
_entry.id   AF-A0A0H2M8M3-F1
#
_cell.length_a   1.000
_cell.length_b   1.000
_cell.length_c   1.000
_cell.angle_alpha   90.00
_cell.angle_beta   90.00
_cell.angle_gamma   90.00
#
_symmetry.space_group_name_H-M   'P 1'
#
loop_
_entity.id
_entity.type
_entity.pdbx_description
1 polymer ?
#
loop_
_entity_poly.entity_id
_entity_poly.type
_entity_poly.pdbx_seq_one_letter_code
_entity_poly.pdbx_strand_id
1 'polypeptide(L)' 'MHVDQLIRMVNQMGSFFEAMPDRSEALHDLALHLKRFWEPRMRRELLAHLDAGGPGELNPVSAEAIRVHRALLE' A
#
# COMPACT_ATOMS: atom_id res chain seq x y z
N MET A 1 5.57 -15.30 1.72
CA MET A 1 4.77 -14.86 0.56
C MET A 1 5.75 -14.34 -0.47
N HIS A 2 5.36 -14.26 -1.74
CA HIS A 2 6.15 -13.56 -2.75
C HIS A 2 5.66 -12.12 -2.81
N VAL A 3 6.58 -11.17 -2.98
CA VAL A 3 6.24 -9.75 -3.03
C VAL A 3 5.24 -9.41 -4.14
N ASP A 4 5.26 -10.14 -5.26
CA ASP A 4 4.27 -10.00 -6.34
C ASP A 4 2.82 -10.20 -5.86
N GLN A 5 2.62 -11.10 -4.88
CA GLN A 5 1.32 -11.32 -4.27
C GLN A 5 0.91 -10.15 -3.37
N LEU A 6 1.86 -9.58 -2.62
CA LEU A 6 1.62 -8.40 -1.79
C LEU A 6 1.23 -7.20 -2.65
N ILE A 7 1.96 -6.96 -3.74
CA ILE A 7 1.66 -5.92 -4.74
C ILE A 7 0.25 -6.10 -5.31
N ARG A 8 -0.12 -7.33 -5.72
CA ARG A 8 -1.46 -7.62 -6.23
C ARG A 8 -2.56 -7.31 -5.22
N MET A 9 -2.36 -7.71 -3.96
CA MET A 9 -3.32 -7.44 -2.89
C MET A 9 -3.46 -5.94 -2.65
N VAL A 10 -2.34 -5.21 -2.58
CA VAL A 10 -2.31 -3.75 -2.41
C VAL A 10 -3.04 -3.06 -3.55
N ASN A 11 -2.84 -3.47 -4.80
CA ASN A 11 -3.54 -2.88 -5.94
C ASN A 11 -5.04 -3.15 -5.90
N GLN A 12 -5.45 -4.36 -5.52
CA GLN A 12 -6.87 -4.70 -5.35
C GLN A 12 -7.53 -3.82 -4.28
N MET A 13 -6.85 -3.59 -3.16
CA MET A 13 -7.32 -2.67 -2.13
C MET A 13 -7.36 -1.23 -2.65
N GLY A 14 -6.30 -0.77 -3.32
CA GLY A 14 -6.24 0.57 -3.89
C GLY A 14 -7.42 0.88 -4.82
N SER A 15 -7.76 -0.04 -5.74
CA SER A 15 -8.91 0.14 -6.64
C SER A 15 -10.25 0.29 -5.91
N PHE A 16 -10.40 -0.25 -4.70
CA PHE A 16 -11.59 -0.03 -3.87
C PHE A 16 -11.60 1.40 -3.30
N PHE A 17 -10.48 1.84 -2.75
CA PHE A 17 -10.35 3.18 -2.14
C PHE A 17 -10.34 4.31 -3.18
N GLU A 18 -9.97 4.03 -4.43
CA GLU A 18 -10.01 4.99 -5.54
C GLU A 18 -11.42 5.54 -5.84
N ALA A 19 -12.47 4.78 -5.50
CA ALA A 19 -13.86 5.21 -5.66
C ALA A 19 -14.33 6.20 -4.57
N MET A 20 -13.53 6.47 -3.54
CA MET A 20 -13.89 7.39 -2.46
C MET A 20 -13.79 8.85 -2.92
N PRO A 21 -14.72 9.73 -2.49
CA PRO A 21 -14.74 11.13 -2.91
C PRO A 21 -13.61 11.96 -2.30
N ASP A 22 -13.19 11.65 -1.07
CA ASP A 22 -12.06 12.29 -0.42
C ASP A 22 -10.78 11.48 -0.62
N ARG A 23 -9.86 12.04 -1.42
CA ARG A 23 -8.58 11.40 -1.71
C ARG A 23 -7.70 11.28 -0.48
N SER A 24 -7.68 12.28 0.40
CA SER A 24 -6.83 12.23 1.60
C SER A 24 -7.31 11.16 2.57
N GLU A 25 -8.63 11.03 2.73
CA GLU A 25 -9.25 9.96 3.53
C GLU A 25 -8.95 8.59 2.92
N ALA A 26 -9.13 8.43 1.61
CA ALA A 26 -8.85 7.18 0.89
C ALA A 26 -7.41 6.67 1.10
N LEU A 27 -6.42 7.56 0.98
CA LEU A 27 -5.01 7.23 1.18
C LEU A 27 -4.73 6.81 2.63
N HIS A 28 -5.32 7.52 3.59
CA HIS A 28 -5.16 7.23 5.01
C HIS A 28 -5.77 5.87 5.37
N ASP A 29 -6.99 5.61 4.93
CA ASP A 29 -7.72 4.40 5.22
C ASP A 29 -7.06 3.17 4.59
N LEU A 30 -6.53 3.29 3.38
CA LEU A 30 -5.74 2.22 2.75
C LEU A 30 -4.50 1.88 3.59
N ALA A 31 -3.74 2.90 4.03
CA ALA A 31 -2.56 2.68 4.87
C ALA A 31 -2.92 2.07 6.24
N LEU A 32 -4.03 2.53 6.84
CA LEU A 32 -4.54 1.98 8.09
C LEU A 32 -5.01 0.53 7.93
N HIS A 33 -5.65 0.20 6.81
CA HIS A 33 -6.06 -1.16 6.47
C HIS A 33 -4.84 -2.08 6.39
N LEU A 34 -3.80 -1.67 5.66
CA LEU A 34 -2.53 -2.41 5.61
C LEU A 34 -1.95 -2.62 7.01
N LYS A 35 -1.85 -1.56 7.82
CA LYS A 35 -1.32 -1.65 9.19
C LYS A 35 -2.11 -2.62 10.07
N ARG A 36 -3.45 -2.65 9.93
CA ARG A 36 -4.34 -3.42 10.80
C ARG A 36 -4.38 -4.90 10.45
N PHE A 37 -4.37 -5.22 9.16
CA PHE A 37 -4.61 -6.58 8.67
C PHE A 37 -3.34 -7.29 8.23
N TRP A 38 -2.24 -6.57 7.96
CA TRP A 38 -0.98 -7.19 7.56
C TRP A 38 -0.03 -7.34 8.74
N GLU A 39 0.65 -8.49 8.76
CA GLU A 39 1.73 -8.72 9.70
C GLU A 39 2.88 -7.73 9.46
N PRO A 40 3.62 -7.30 10.50
CA PRO A 40 4.74 -6.38 10.35
C PRO A 40 5.76 -6.81 9.28
N ARG A 41 6.03 -8.12 9.14
CA ARG A 41 6.96 -8.62 8.11
C ARG A 41 6.49 -8.34 6.69
N MET A 42 5.19 -8.45 6.42
CA MET A 42 4.61 -8.24 5.08
C MET A 42 4.75 -6.78 4.68
N ARG A 43 4.50 -5.86 5.63
CA ARG A 43 4.67 -4.42 5.40
C ARG A 43 6.13 -4.09 5.10
N ARG A 44 7.07 -4.64 5.88
CA ARG A 44 8.51 -4.45 5.62
C ARG A 44 8.97 -5.03 4.29
N GLU A 45 8.49 -6.21 3.91
CA GLU A 45 8.81 -6.85 2.63
C GLU A 45 8.33 -6.00 1.44
N LEU A 46 7.09 -5.48 1.53
CA LEU A 46 6.55 -4.54 0.56
C LEU A 46 7.41 -3.27 0.47
N LEU A 47 7.70 -2.62 1.61
CA LEU A 47 8.51 -1.39 1.63
C LEU A 47 9.91 -1.60 1.07
N ALA A 48 10.58 -2.70 1.44
CA ALA A 48 11.92 -3.02 0.95
C ALA A 48 11.95 -3.23 -0.56
N HIS A 49 10.93 -3.86 -1.13
CA HIS A 49 10.81 -4.02 -2.58
C HIS A 49 10.55 -2.71 -3.31
N LEU A 50 9.71 -1.84 -2.74
CA LEU A 50 9.48 -0.50 -3.29
C LEU A 50 10.74 0.36 -3.27
N ASP A 51 11.56 0.25 -2.22
CA ASP A 51 12.86 0.94 -2.13
C ASP A 51 13.87 0.41 -3.16
N ALA A 52 13.79 -0.87 -3.52
CA ALA A 52 14.65 -1.51 -4.50
C ALA A 52 14.32 -1.15 -5.97
N GLY A 53 13.31 -0.29 -6.22
CA GLY A 53 12.92 0.14 -7.56
C GLY A 53 11.65 -0.51 -8.11
N GLY A 54 10.84 -1.15 -7.25
CA GLY A 54 9.52 -1.71 -7.61
C GLY A 54 8.28 -0.79 -7.60
N PRO A 55 8.32 0.57 -7.49
CA PRO A 55 7.08 1.34 -7.39
C PRO A 55 6.23 1.35 -8.67
N GLY A 56 6.78 0.94 -9.83
CA GLY A 56 6.04 0.85 -11.09
C GLY A 56 4.96 -0.22 -11.12
N GLU A 57 4.93 -1.13 -10.15
CA GLU A 57 3.97 -2.24 -10.09
C GLU A 57 2.71 -1.89 -9.27
N LEU A 58 2.73 -0.77 -8.54
CA LEU A 58 1.59 -0.29 -7.79
C LEU A 58 0.71 0.64 -8.64
N ASN A 59 -0.61 0.55 -8.43
CA ASN A 59 -1.53 1.54 -8.97
C ASN A 59 -1.30 2.91 -8.30
N PRO A 60 -1.75 4.03 -8.92
CA PRO A 60 -1.43 5.37 -8.44
C PRO A 60 -1.85 5.64 -7.00
N VAL A 61 -3.05 5.21 -6.59
CA VAL A 61 -3.57 5.46 -5.24
C VAL A 61 -2.80 4.66 -4.19
N SER A 62 -2.42 3.42 -4.49
CA SER A 62 -1.64 2.58 -3.57
C SER A 62 -0.20 3.07 -3.43
N ALA A 63 0.44 3.45 -4.54
CA ALA A 63 1.77 4.04 -4.50
C ALA A 63 1.78 5.33 -3.68
N GLU A 64 0.77 6.18 -3.87
CA GLU A 64 0.62 7.42 -3.12
C GLU A 64 0.36 7.17 -1.64
N ALA A 65 -0.53 6.24 -1.29
CA ALA A 65 -0.87 5.94 0.10
C ALA A 65 0.35 5.46 0.88
N ILE A 66 1.12 4.54 0.29
CA ILE A 66 2.34 4.02 0.91
C ILE A 66 3.40 5.12 1.03
N ARG A 67 3.53 6.00 0.03
CA ARG A 67 4.49 7.12 0.07
C ARG A 67 4.13 8.15 1.14
N VAL A 68 2.86 8.57 1.23
CA VAL A 68 2.40 9.60 2.17
C VAL A 68 2.36 9.07 3.61
N HIS A 69 2.00 7.80 3.79
CA HIS A 69 1.82 7.18 5.11
C HIS A 69 2.88 6.15 5.46
N ARG A 70 4.08 6.25 4.87
CA ARG A 70 5.17 5.29 5.08
C ARG A 70 5.48 5.01 6.54
N ALA A 71 5.55 6.06 7.37
CA ALA A 71 5.81 5.94 8.80
C ALA A 71 4.73 5.16 9.58
N LEU A 72 3.50 5.03 9.04
CA LEU A 72 2.45 4.18 9.61
C LEU A 72 2.67 2.70 9.28
N LEU A 73 3.45 2.40 8.23
CA LEU A 73 3.68 1.07 7.69
C LEU A 73 5.00 0.45 8.12
N GLU A 74 5.91 1.22 8.70
CA GLU A 74 7.12 0.73 9.40
C GLU A 74 6.76 -0.13 10.64
#